data_AF-K8XW76-F1
#
_entry.id   AF-K8XW76-F1
#
_cell.length_a   1.000
_cell.length_b   1.000
_cell.length_c   1.000
_cell.angle_alpha   90.00
_cell.angle_beta   90.00
_cell.angle_gamma   90.00
#
_symmetry.space_group_name_H-M   'P 1'
#
loop_
_entity.id
_entity.type
_entity.pdbx_description
1 polymer ?
#
loop_
_entity_poly.entity_id
_entity_poly.type
_entity_poly.pdbx_seq_one_letter_code
_entity_poly.pdbx_strand_id
1 'polypeptide(L)'
;MTIEQTLTDKERLAGLDLGQLEQLVGLVEYDGTRDPFPVSGWDAVVWVVGNATQTAHYFQSAFGMTLVAYSGPTTGNRDHHSFVLESGAVRFVIKGAVNPDSPLIEHHRTHGDGVVDIALAVPDVDKCIAHARAQGATVLDEPHEVTDEHG
;
A
#
# COMPACT_ATOMS: atom_id res chain seq x y z
N MET A 1 4.40 -24.21 5.79
CA MET A 1 3.90 -22.97 6.42
C MET A 1 2.43 -23.24 6.71
N THR A 2 1.97 -23.14 7.95
CA THR A 2 0.53 -23.34 8.26
C THR A 2 -0.28 -22.18 7.70
N ILE A 3 -1.51 -22.42 7.26
CA ILE A 3 -2.40 -21.41 6.63
C ILE A 3 -2.64 -20.19 7.56
N GLU A 4 -2.52 -20.36 8.88
CA GLU A 4 -2.51 -19.27 9.86
C GLU A 4 -1.42 -18.22 9.61
N GLN A 5 -0.32 -18.58 8.95
CA GLN A 5 0.79 -17.70 8.59
C GLN A 5 0.58 -16.97 7.25
N THR A 6 -0.51 -17.27 6.54
CA THR A 6 -0.86 -16.64 5.25
C THR A 6 -1.93 -15.57 5.41
N LEU A 7 -2.62 -15.53 6.55
CA LEU A 7 -3.60 -14.49 6.84
C LEU A 7 -2.90 -13.15 7.03
N THR A 8 -3.42 -12.13 6.37
CA THR A 8 -3.04 -10.75 6.66
C THR A 8 -3.44 -10.40 8.10
N ASP A 9 -2.71 -9.49 8.75
CA ASP A 9 -3.02 -9.08 10.12
C ASP A 9 -4.47 -8.56 10.25
N LYS A 10 -5.00 -7.97 9.18
CA LYS A 10 -6.38 -7.46 9.11
C LYS A 10 -7.44 -8.57 9.01
N GLU A 11 -7.17 -9.67 8.31
CA GLU A 11 -8.08 -10.83 8.28
C GLU A 11 -8.18 -11.50 9.65
N ARG A 12 -7.06 -11.56 10.38
CA ARG A 12 -7.04 -12.02 11.78
C ARG A 12 -7.84 -11.10 12.69
N LEU A 13 -7.78 -9.78 12.45
CA LEU A 13 -8.52 -8.74 13.18
C LEU A 13 -10.04 -8.77 12.89
N ALA A 14 -10.47 -9.24 11.72
CA ALA A 14 -11.88 -9.30 11.34
C ALA A 14 -12.67 -10.43 12.04
N GLY A 15 -11.99 -11.35 12.74
CA GLY A 15 -12.63 -12.42 13.51
C GLY A 15 -13.41 -13.43 12.65
N LEU A 16 -13.13 -13.50 11.35
CA LEU A 16 -13.75 -14.44 10.43
C LEU A 16 -13.13 -15.83 10.61
N ASP A 17 -13.97 -16.86 10.68
CA ASP A 17 -13.48 -18.23 10.70
C ASP A 17 -13.09 -18.70 9.29
N LEU A 18 -12.31 -19.78 9.23
CA LEU A 18 -11.75 -20.31 7.98
C LEU A 18 -12.84 -20.70 6.97
N GLY A 19 -13.95 -21.28 7.44
CA GLY A 19 -15.05 -21.70 6.57
C GLY A 19 -15.79 -20.51 5.97
N GLN A 20 -15.93 -19.42 6.74
CA GLN A 20 -16.47 -18.16 6.25
C GLN A 20 -15.58 -17.54 5.18
N LEU A 21 -14.26 -17.54 5.37
CA LEU A 21 -13.33 -17.00 4.39
C LEU A 21 -13.30 -17.85 3.10
N GLU A 22 -13.25 -19.18 3.20
CA GLU A 22 -13.36 -20.08 2.04
C GLU A 22 -14.63 -19.79 1.22
N GLN A 23 -15.77 -19.59 1.89
CA GLN A 23 -17.03 -19.33 1.22
C GLN A 23 -17.12 -17.93 0.59
N LEU A 24 -16.58 -16.91 1.26
CA LEU A 24 -16.73 -15.51 0.85
C LEU A 24 -15.69 -15.04 -0.17
N VAL A 25 -14.45 -15.52 -0.05
CA VAL A 25 -13.34 -15.08 -0.90
C VAL A 25 -12.74 -16.22 -1.73
N GLY A 26 -13.25 -17.45 -1.60
CA GLY A 26 -12.76 -18.58 -2.39
C GLY A 26 -11.33 -18.97 -2.04
N LEU A 27 -10.96 -18.92 -0.76
CA LEU A 27 -9.65 -19.37 -0.30
C LEU A 27 -9.38 -20.79 -0.80
N VAL A 28 -8.25 -20.96 -1.47
CA VAL A 28 -7.70 -22.26 -1.84
C VAL A 28 -6.44 -22.46 -1.00
N GLU A 29 -6.17 -23.69 -0.57
CA GLU A 29 -4.92 -24.00 0.12
C GLU A 29 -3.71 -23.56 -0.73
N TYR A 30 -2.88 -22.70 -0.14
CA TYR A 30 -1.69 -22.16 -0.78
C TYR A 30 -0.42 -22.70 -0.11
N ASP A 31 0.42 -23.39 -0.89
CA ASP A 31 1.75 -23.85 -0.44
C ASP A 31 2.83 -22.80 -0.75
N GLY A 32 2.97 -21.82 0.14
CA GLY A 32 3.99 -20.78 0.02
C GLY A 32 5.44 -21.27 0.14
N THR A 33 5.70 -22.56 0.44
CA THR A 33 7.07 -23.06 0.56
C THR A 33 7.79 -23.18 -0.79
N ARG A 34 7.04 -23.30 -1.88
CA ARG A 34 7.57 -23.42 -3.24
C ARG A 34 7.42 -22.14 -4.06
N ASP A 35 6.73 -21.15 -3.54
CA ASP A 35 6.57 -19.87 -4.22
C ASP A 35 7.84 -19.01 -4.01
N PRO A 36 8.56 -18.65 -5.08
CA PRO A 36 9.72 -17.76 -4.97
C PRO A 36 9.34 -16.31 -4.69
N PHE A 37 8.08 -15.90 -4.88
CA PHE A 37 7.54 -14.56 -4.65
C PHE A 37 6.16 -14.65 -3.96
N PRO A 38 6.11 -15.08 -2.68
CA PRO A 38 4.84 -15.28 -1.99
C PRO A 38 4.16 -13.95 -1.67
N VAL A 39 3.04 -13.66 -2.35
CA VAL A 39 2.22 -12.47 -2.09
C VAL A 39 1.13 -12.79 -1.08
N SER A 40 1.13 -12.09 0.04
CA SER A 40 0.10 -12.20 1.08
C SER A 40 -1.17 -11.41 0.71
N GLY A 41 -1.03 -10.35 -0.09
CA GLY A 41 -2.17 -9.56 -0.56
C GLY A 41 -1.78 -8.15 -0.98
N TRP A 42 -2.78 -7.28 -1.06
CA TRP A 42 -2.61 -5.84 -1.31
C TRP A 42 -2.21 -5.14 -0.01
N ASP A 43 -1.17 -4.30 -0.05
CA ASP A 43 -0.83 -3.45 1.08
C ASP A 43 -1.44 -2.05 0.93
N ALA A 44 -1.23 -1.40 -0.22
CA ALA A 44 -1.71 -0.05 -0.48
C ALA A 44 -1.77 0.26 -1.98
N VAL A 45 -2.65 1.19 -2.34
CA VAL A 45 -2.62 1.87 -3.65
C VAL A 45 -2.17 3.31 -3.43
N VAL A 46 -1.11 3.72 -4.12
CA VAL A 46 -0.54 5.06 -3.99
C VAL A 46 -0.99 5.92 -5.17
N TRP A 47 -1.56 7.07 -4.83
CA TRP A 47 -2.10 8.03 -5.78
C TRP A 47 -1.25 9.29 -5.79
N VAL A 48 -1.11 9.89 -6.97
CA VAL A 48 -0.64 11.26 -7.13
C VAL A 48 -1.77 12.08 -7.71
N VAL A 49 -2.11 13.16 -7.00
CA VAL A 49 -3.22 14.04 -7.34
C VAL A 49 -2.85 15.51 -7.22
N GLY A 50 -3.59 16.37 -7.90
CA GLY A 50 -3.38 17.81 -7.88
C GLY A 50 -3.65 18.46 -6.51
N ASN A 51 -4.63 17.95 -5.75
CA ASN A 51 -4.94 18.40 -4.40
C ASN A 51 -5.26 17.22 -3.48
N ALA A 52 -4.26 16.81 -2.68
CA ALA A 52 -4.39 15.67 -1.79
C ALA A 52 -5.40 15.89 -0.66
N THR A 53 -5.53 17.10 -0.12
CA THR A 53 -6.47 17.42 0.96
C THR A 53 -7.93 17.27 0.51
N GLN A 54 -8.25 17.82 -0.67
CA GLN A 54 -9.60 17.70 -1.23
C GLN A 54 -9.92 16.25 -1.60
N THR A 55 -8.97 15.54 -2.20
CA THR A 55 -9.12 14.12 -2.57
C THR A 55 -9.31 13.25 -1.34
N ALA A 56 -8.54 13.48 -0.27
CA ALA A 56 -8.69 12.76 0.98
C ALA A 56 -10.09 12.99 1.58
N HIS A 57 -10.54 14.24 1.63
CA HIS A 57 -11.90 14.57 2.06
C HIS A 57 -12.97 13.88 1.21
N TYR A 58 -12.79 13.80 -0.11
CA TYR A 58 -13.71 13.08 -1.01
C TYR A 58 -13.80 11.59 -0.66
N PHE A 59 -12.67 10.89 -0.51
CA PHE A 59 -12.68 9.48 -0.14
C PHE A 59 -13.24 9.23 1.27
N GLN A 60 -12.99 10.13 2.22
CA GLN A 60 -13.61 10.04 3.54
C GLN A 60 -15.13 10.19 3.47
N SER A 61 -15.63 11.19 2.73
CA SER A 61 -17.05 11.52 2.68
C SER A 61 -17.86 10.60 1.76
N ALA A 62 -17.35 10.25 0.58
CA ALA A 62 -18.07 9.47 -0.42
C ALA A 62 -17.87 7.96 -0.25
N PHE A 63 -16.69 7.52 0.18
CA PHE A 63 -16.35 6.10 0.34
C PHE A 63 -16.33 5.64 1.80
N GLY A 64 -16.55 6.56 2.74
CA GLY A 64 -16.54 6.25 4.18
C GLY A 64 -15.17 5.81 4.69
N MET A 65 -14.08 6.18 4.01
CA MET A 65 -12.74 5.83 4.45
C MET A 65 -12.34 6.65 5.69
N THR A 66 -11.51 6.06 6.54
CA THR A 66 -10.98 6.71 7.75
C THR A 66 -9.57 7.19 7.49
N LEU A 67 -9.27 8.43 7.86
CA LEU A 67 -7.91 8.95 7.86
C LEU A 67 -7.14 8.36 9.05
N VAL A 68 -6.11 7.57 8.77
CA VAL A 68 -5.33 6.86 9.80
C VAL A 68 -3.91 7.41 9.97
N ALA A 69 -3.34 8.02 8.93
CA ALA A 69 -2.02 8.64 9.03
C ALA A 69 -1.89 9.85 8.10
N TYR A 70 -0.97 10.74 8.44
CA TYR A 70 -0.68 11.94 7.65
C TYR A 70 0.81 12.29 7.73
N SER A 71 1.37 12.66 6.59
CA SER A 71 2.70 13.25 6.47
C SER A 71 2.64 14.50 5.60
N GLY A 72 3.22 15.61 6.05
CA GLY A 72 3.30 16.84 5.27
C GLY A 72 4.15 17.91 5.95
N PRO A 73 4.06 19.18 5.52
CA PRO A 73 4.98 20.22 5.99
C PRO A 73 4.96 20.42 7.51
N THR A 74 3.81 20.20 8.14
CA THR A 74 3.64 20.29 9.59
C THR A 74 4.22 19.11 10.37
N THR A 75 4.56 18.01 9.69
CA THR A 75 5.23 16.82 10.27
C THR A 75 6.66 16.66 9.73
N GLY A 76 7.23 17.70 9.10
CA GLY A 76 8.61 17.71 8.60
C GLY A 76 8.78 17.31 7.12
N ASN A 77 7.73 16.81 6.45
CA ASN A 77 7.78 16.52 5.02
C ASN A 77 7.42 17.76 4.19
N ARG A 78 8.44 18.47 3.69
CA ARG A 78 8.25 19.70 2.91
C ARG A 78 7.93 19.47 1.43
N ASP A 79 8.07 18.24 0.94
CA ASP A 79 7.90 17.92 -0.47
C ASP A 79 6.43 17.87 -0.89
N HIS A 80 5.59 17.17 -0.10
CA HIS A 80 4.19 16.91 -0.44
C HIS A 80 3.34 16.69 0.81
N HIS A 81 2.02 16.75 0.65
CA HIS A 81 1.08 16.14 1.57
C HIS A 81 0.87 14.67 1.18
N SER A 82 0.81 13.78 2.17
CA SER A 82 0.48 12.37 2.04
C SER A 82 -0.55 12.00 3.10
N PHE A 83 -1.71 11.51 2.68
CA PHE A 83 -2.78 11.04 3.56
C PHE A 83 -2.99 9.54 3.38
N VAL A 84 -3.01 8.80 4.48
CA VAL A 84 -3.31 7.36 4.47
C VAL A 84 -4.77 7.18 4.91
N LEU A 85 -5.57 6.63 4.00
CA LEU A 85 -6.98 6.36 4.21
C LEU A 85 -7.24 4.85 4.19
N GLU A 86 -8.09 4.37 5.10
CA GLU A 86 -8.46 2.96 5.17
C GLU A 86 -9.96 2.73 5.19
N SER A 87 -10.40 1.65 4.55
CA SER A 87 -11.74 1.07 4.70
C SER A 87 -11.65 -0.45 4.61
N GLY A 88 -11.80 -1.13 5.75
CA GLY A 88 -11.50 -2.55 5.86
C GLY A 88 -10.05 -2.86 5.48
N ALA A 89 -9.88 -3.79 4.53
CA ALA A 89 -8.56 -4.17 4.02
C ALA A 89 -7.98 -3.17 2.98
N VAL A 90 -8.80 -2.26 2.43
CA VAL A 90 -8.36 -1.31 1.41
C VAL A 90 -7.62 -0.15 2.06
N ARG A 91 -6.42 0.17 1.56
CA ARG A 91 -5.62 1.32 1.96
C ARG A 91 -5.23 2.17 0.76
N PHE A 92 -5.51 3.46 0.83
CA PHE A 92 -5.07 4.45 -0.14
C PHE A 92 -4.07 5.41 0.48
N VAL A 93 -2.97 5.66 -0.24
CA VAL A 93 -1.98 6.69 0.10
C VAL A 93 -2.12 7.80 -0.92
N ILE A 94 -2.70 8.93 -0.53
CA ILE A 94 -2.98 10.04 -1.43
C ILE A 94 -1.89 11.10 -1.29
N LYS A 95 -1.08 11.28 -2.34
CA LYS A 95 0.00 12.26 -2.37
C LYS A 95 -0.33 13.45 -3.27
N GLY A 96 0.02 14.65 -2.81
CA GLY A 96 -0.13 15.89 -3.58
C GLY A 96 0.99 16.86 -3.27
N ALA A 97 1.68 17.31 -4.31
CA ALA A 97 2.88 18.12 -4.19
C ALA A 97 2.65 19.44 -3.45
N VAL A 98 3.64 19.87 -2.69
CA VAL A 98 3.72 21.19 -2.05
C VAL A 98 4.91 21.97 -2.58
N ASN A 99 6.07 21.30 -2.70
CA ASN A 99 7.26 21.89 -3.27
C ASN A 99 7.14 21.95 -4.81
N PRO A 100 7.36 23.12 -5.46
CA PRO A 100 7.36 23.25 -6.92
C PRO A 100 8.37 22.34 -7.64
N ASP A 101 9.43 21.91 -6.96
CA ASP A 101 10.44 21.01 -7.53
C ASP A 101 10.12 19.52 -7.27
N SER A 102 8.97 19.19 -6.67
CA SER A 102 8.58 17.81 -6.37
C SER A 102 8.34 17.01 -7.65
N PRO A 103 8.87 15.77 -7.75
CA PRO A 103 8.64 14.90 -8.91
C PRO A 103 7.16 14.55 -9.11
N LEU A 104 6.34 14.66 -8.07
CA LEU A 104 4.90 14.41 -8.15
C LEU A 104 4.18 15.39 -9.09
N ILE A 105 4.69 16.62 -9.21
CA ILE A 105 4.14 17.63 -10.13
C ILE A 105 4.29 17.17 -11.57
N GLU A 106 5.46 16.64 -11.93
CA GLU A 106 5.72 16.19 -13.30
C GLU A 106 4.86 14.98 -13.67
N HIS A 107 4.67 14.05 -12.74
CA HIS A 107 3.74 12.94 -12.93
C HIS A 107 2.31 13.45 -13.16
N HIS A 108 1.79 14.29 -12.24
CA HIS A 108 0.44 14.84 -12.36
C HIS A 108 0.26 15.68 -13.63
N ARG A 109 1.27 16.45 -14.05
CA ARG A 109 1.24 17.23 -15.29
C ARG A 109 1.10 16.34 -16.52
N THR A 110 1.73 15.17 -16.51
CA THR A 110 1.77 14.25 -17.66
C THR A 110 0.52 13.37 -17.72
N HIS A 111 0.00 12.94 -16.56
CA HIS A 111 -1.02 11.89 -16.49
C HIS A 111 -2.35 12.33 -15.83
N GLY A 112 -2.38 13.48 -15.17
CA GLY A 112 -3.48 13.89 -14.30
C GLY A 112 -3.47 13.15 -12.96
N ASP A 113 -4.63 13.16 -12.29
CA ASP A 113 -4.86 12.41 -11.06
C ASP A 113 -4.86 10.89 -11.35
N GLY A 114 -3.99 10.13 -10.69
CA GLY A 114 -3.87 8.70 -10.98
C GLY A 114 -3.03 7.90 -10.00
N VAL A 115 -3.10 6.57 -10.16
CA VAL A 115 -2.30 5.61 -9.41
C VAL A 115 -0.87 5.59 -9.94
N VAL A 116 0.11 5.68 -9.05
CA VAL A 116 1.54 5.63 -9.38
C VAL A 116 2.24 4.39 -8.87
N ASP A 117 1.68 3.76 -7.84
CA ASP A 117 2.26 2.57 -7.23
C ASP A 117 1.18 1.65 -6.66
N ILE A 118 1.46 0.35 -6.74
CA ILE A 118 0.65 -0.74 -6.22
C ILE A 118 1.55 -1.54 -5.29
N ALA A 119 1.35 -1.36 -4.00
CA ALA A 119 2.12 -2.05 -2.97
C ALA A 119 1.50 -3.42 -2.67
N LEU A 120 2.34 -4.45 -2.68
CA LEU A 120 1.98 -5.82 -2.34
C LEU A 120 2.62 -6.20 -1.01
N ALA A 121 1.83 -6.81 -0.13
CA ALA A 121 2.34 -7.37 1.11
C ALA A 121 3.04 -8.70 0.83
N VAL A 122 4.30 -8.81 1.25
CA VAL A 122 5.10 -10.03 1.15
C VAL A 122 5.77 -10.31 2.50
N PRO A 123 6.02 -11.58 2.87
CA PRO A 123 6.64 -11.92 4.14
C PRO A 123 8.15 -11.60 4.19
N ASP A 124 8.80 -11.43 3.03
CA ASP A 124 10.23 -11.15 2.91
C ASP A 124 10.50 -10.33 1.64
N VAL A 125 10.74 -9.01 1.82
CA VAL A 125 10.96 -8.06 0.72
C VAL A 125 12.27 -8.35 0.00
N ASP A 126 13.34 -8.66 0.74
CA ASP A 126 14.68 -8.94 0.18
C ASP A 126 14.63 -10.14 -0.76
N LYS A 127 14.02 -11.24 -0.32
CA LYS A 127 13.84 -12.44 -1.14
C LYS A 127 13.02 -12.14 -2.41
N CYS A 128 11.92 -11.39 -2.25
CA CYS A 128 11.04 -11.05 -3.35
C CYS A 128 11.74 -10.17 -4.40
N ILE A 129 12.47 -9.13 -3.97
CA ILE A 129 13.23 -8.26 -4.86
C ILE A 129 14.39 -9.00 -5.53
N ALA A 130 15.11 -9.86 -4.82
CA ALA A 130 16.15 -10.70 -5.42
C ALA A 130 15.58 -11.62 -6.52
N HIS A 131 14.41 -12.22 -6.28
CA HIS A 131 13.72 -13.03 -7.29
C HIS A 131 13.26 -12.18 -8.49
N ALA A 132 12.61 -11.05 -8.26
CA ALA A 132 12.16 -10.15 -9.31
C ALA A 132 13.32 -9.69 -10.20
N ARG A 133 14.45 -9.33 -9.60
CA ARG A 133 15.69 -8.99 -10.32
C ARG A 133 16.18 -10.15 -11.18
N ALA A 134 16.18 -11.37 -10.65
CA ALA A 134 16.58 -12.57 -11.40
C ALA A 134 15.64 -12.85 -12.60
N GLN A 135 14.38 -12.43 -12.53
CA GLN A 135 13.42 -12.50 -13.63
C GLN A 135 13.47 -11.29 -14.60
N GLY A 136 14.40 -10.35 -14.40
CA GLY A 136 14.60 -9.20 -15.28
C GLY A 136 13.77 -7.97 -14.92
N ALA A 137 13.16 -7.92 -13.74
CA ALA A 137 12.51 -6.70 -13.26
C ALA A 137 13.55 -5.58 -13.06
N THR A 138 13.17 -4.35 -13.42
CA THR A 138 13.98 -3.17 -13.11
C THR A 138 13.68 -2.74 -11.69
N VAL A 139 14.70 -2.78 -10.83
CA VAL A 139 14.60 -2.30 -9.45
C VAL A 139 14.76 -0.79 -9.46
N LEU A 140 13.70 -0.07 -9.09
CA LEU A 140 13.69 1.39 -9.02
C LEU A 140 14.27 1.92 -7.70
N ASP A 141 14.04 1.18 -6.62
CA ASP A 141 14.54 1.46 -5.28
C ASP A 141 14.93 0.16 -4.59
N GLU A 142 16.06 0.17 -3.90
CA GLU A 142 16.56 -1.03 -3.22
C GLU A 142 15.81 -1.23 -1.89
N PRO A 143 15.64 -2.50 -1.43
CA PRO A 143 15.01 -2.78 -0.15
C PRO A 143 15.69 -2.02 0.98
N HIS A 144 14.91 -1.34 1.80
CA HIS A 144 15.38 -0.64 2.98
C HIS A 144 14.29 -0.59 4.04
N GLU A 145 14.71 -0.43 5.29
CA GLU A 145 13.81 -0.28 6.42
C GLU A 145 13.53 1.21 6.67
N VAL A 146 12.27 1.54 6.86
CA VAL A 146 11.80 2.87 7.25
C VAL A 146 11.02 2.71 8.54
N THR A 147 11.38 3.48 9.55
CA THR A 147 10.79 3.44 10.90
C THR A 147 10.70 4.86 11.43
N ASP A 148 9.62 5.18 12.16
CA ASP A 148 9.46 6.43 12.89
C ASP A 148 9.17 6.20 14.40
N GLU A 149 8.78 7.24 15.12
CA GLU A 149 8.48 7.15 16.55
C GLU A 149 7.17 6.42 16.88
N HIS A 150 6.34 6.19 15.87
CA HIS A 150 5.04 5.51 15.94
C HIS A 150 5.06 4.11 15.30
N GLY A 151 6.21 3.68 14.77
CA GLY A 151 6.41 2.39 14.10
C GLY A 151 6.69 2.60 12.63
#